data_AF-A0A8X8ATV8-F1
#
_entry.id   AF-A0A8X8ATV8-F1
#
_cell.length_a   1.000
_cell.length_b   1.000
_cell.length_c   1.000
_cell.angle_alpha   90.00
_cell.angle_beta   90.00
_cell.angle_gamma   90.00
#
_symmetry.space_group_name_H-M   'P 1'
#
loop_
_entity.id
_entity.type
_entity.pdbx_description
1 polymer ?
#
loop_
_entity_poly.entity_id
_entity_poly.type
_entity_poly.pdbx_seq_one_letter_code
_entity_poly.pdbx_strand_id
1 'polypeptide(L)'
;MSLCSNLCDKLDENILEDLTSNVKQVQDNVLEEILTLNAETEYLRRFLQGSSDKELFKKNVPVTTYEDVKLYIDRVANGEPFDVISGKPITGFLLSSGTSGGKRKMFPRNNKYLENLKFIYYYRSLVISKHIDGLEHGKGMVFNFCTPEHTTPSGLPASAATTSFFKSDYFKNRPSFWHWSFTSPDEVILCSDNKQSLYCHLLCGIVQRDEVVKVGAAFVSILVRAITFLEKIWKEICTNIRYGRLSEWITDISCMDSVSKILGEPNPELADLIENECNQKSWEGIIPRLWPKTKFIESIATGQMAQHIPTLEFYSNKLPLISSSYVSSETMFGINMNPLCKPQDVSYTFMPNFSYLEFLLVDAGDKVEVVDLVDVKLGYHYEPLVTNHSGLLRHKIGDILQVTGFYNSAPQFRFVRRGNLVLSVHLEITTDEDLLNAVTHAKTVLESSNLMLIDFTSYACIVIFCVV
;
A
#
# COMPACT_ATOMS: atom_id res chain seq x y z
N MET A 1 -30.00 -12.46 -0.85
CA MET A 1 -29.44 -11.66 -1.95
C MET A 1 -28.98 -10.35 -1.36
N SER A 2 -27.67 -10.19 -1.12
CA SER A 2 -27.09 -9.04 -0.41
C SER A 2 -27.13 -7.80 -1.32
N LEU A 3 -27.66 -6.68 -0.81
CA LEU A 3 -27.58 -5.37 -1.48
C LEU A 3 -26.13 -4.97 -1.82
N CYS A 4 -25.12 -5.55 -1.14
CA CYS A 4 -23.71 -5.30 -1.41
C CYS A 4 -23.12 -6.11 -2.58
N SER A 5 -23.76 -7.19 -3.05
CA SER A 5 -23.24 -7.95 -4.20
C SER A 5 -23.57 -7.28 -5.55
N ASN A 6 -24.68 -6.54 -5.63
CA ASN A 6 -25.12 -5.91 -6.88
C ASN A 6 -24.42 -4.57 -7.20
N LEU A 7 -23.73 -3.95 -6.23
CA LEU A 7 -23.01 -2.68 -6.41
C LEU A 7 -21.64 -2.84 -7.10
N CYS A 8 -21.10 -4.06 -7.20
CA CYS A 8 -19.78 -4.32 -7.79
C CYS A 8 -19.78 -4.46 -9.33
N ASP A 9 -20.94 -4.68 -9.95
CA ASP A 9 -21.01 -5.01 -11.38
C ASP A 9 -21.25 -3.78 -12.29
N LYS A 10 -21.60 -2.62 -11.72
CA LYS A 10 -21.66 -1.34 -12.42
C LYS A 10 -20.99 -0.27 -11.59
N LEU A 11 -19.68 -0.11 -11.77
CA LEU A 11 -18.93 1.01 -11.21
C LEU A 11 -19.48 2.31 -11.85
N ASP A 12 -20.08 3.17 -11.04
CA ASP A 12 -20.72 4.44 -11.41
C ASP A 12 -20.26 5.52 -10.44
N GLU A 13 -20.16 6.77 -10.90
CA GLU A 13 -19.73 7.90 -10.09
C GLU A 13 -20.64 8.15 -8.88
N ASN A 14 -21.95 7.85 -9.01
CA ASN A 14 -22.93 8.04 -7.95
C ASN A 14 -22.70 7.13 -6.73
N ILE A 15 -22.03 5.99 -6.92
CA ILE A 15 -21.79 5.04 -5.82
C ILE A 15 -20.96 5.68 -4.70
N LEU A 16 -20.01 6.56 -5.04
CA LEU A 16 -19.19 7.24 -4.04
C LEU A 16 -20.03 8.19 -3.17
N GLU A 17 -20.95 8.93 -3.79
CA GLU A 17 -21.88 9.82 -3.10
C GLU A 17 -22.87 9.04 -2.24
N ASP A 18 -23.42 7.94 -2.75
CA ASP A 18 -24.34 7.07 -2.02
C ASP A 18 -23.67 6.44 -0.79
N LEU A 19 -22.46 5.92 -0.95
CA LEU A 19 -21.69 5.31 0.16
C LEU A 19 -21.36 6.34 1.24
N THR A 20 -20.91 7.52 0.84
CA THR A 20 -20.49 8.58 1.78
C THR A 20 -21.67 9.31 2.43
N SER A 21 -22.87 9.24 1.85
CA SER A 21 -24.09 9.79 2.45
C SER A 21 -24.75 8.83 3.43
N ASN A 22 -24.69 7.51 3.17
CA ASN A 22 -25.42 6.48 3.92
C ASN A 22 -24.54 5.65 4.87
N VAL A 23 -23.47 6.25 5.41
CA VAL A 23 -22.39 5.57 6.15
C VAL A 23 -22.89 4.64 7.26
N LYS A 24 -23.83 5.09 8.10
CA LYS A 24 -24.38 4.28 9.20
C LYS A 24 -25.05 3.01 8.67
N GLN A 25 -25.97 3.16 7.71
CA GLN A 25 -26.70 2.04 7.13
C GLN A 25 -25.75 1.05 6.44
N VAL A 26 -24.75 1.56 5.71
CA VAL A 26 -23.77 0.72 5.03
C VAL A 26 -22.91 -0.05 6.04
N GLN A 27 -22.44 0.60 7.12
CA GLN A 27 -21.67 -0.06 8.18
C GLN A 27 -22.48 -1.13 8.91
N ASP A 28 -23.74 -0.84 9.24
CA ASP A 28 -24.63 -1.80 9.90
C ASP A 28 -24.88 -3.02 8.98
N ASN A 29 -25.12 -2.79 7.68
CA ASN A 29 -25.27 -3.87 6.68
C ASN A 29 -23.99 -4.71 6.51
N VAL A 30 -22.82 -4.07 6.49
CA VAL A 30 -21.53 -4.75 6.36
C VAL A 30 -21.27 -5.61 7.60
N LEU A 31 -21.55 -5.09 8.80
CA LEU A 31 -21.42 -5.88 10.02
C LEU A 31 -22.38 -7.06 10.02
N GLU A 32 -23.66 -6.86 9.69
CA GLU A 32 -24.65 -7.93 9.60
C GLU A 32 -24.22 -9.02 8.60
N GLU A 33 -23.72 -8.64 7.42
CA GLU A 33 -23.16 -9.58 6.44
C GLU A 33 -21.99 -10.37 7.03
N ILE A 34 -21.02 -9.70 7.65
CA ILE A 34 -19.84 -10.35 8.24
C ILE A 34 -20.26 -11.31 9.36
N LEU A 35 -21.12 -10.90 10.28
CA LEU A 35 -21.54 -11.74 11.41
C LEU A 35 -22.37 -12.93 10.93
N THR A 36 -23.27 -12.73 9.97
CA THR A 36 -24.08 -13.82 9.40
C THR A 36 -23.20 -14.85 8.70
N LEU A 37 -22.21 -14.41 7.92
CA LEU A 37 -21.27 -15.32 7.27
C LEU A 37 -20.43 -16.10 8.28
N ASN A 38 -20.01 -15.44 9.36
CA ASN A 38 -19.12 -16.02 10.36
C ASN A 38 -19.87 -16.74 11.51
N ALA A 39 -21.20 -16.79 11.50
CA ALA A 39 -22.03 -17.25 12.62
C ALA A 39 -21.62 -18.63 13.15
N GLU A 40 -21.26 -19.55 12.24
CA GLU A 40 -20.86 -20.92 12.55
C GLU A 40 -19.34 -21.14 12.65
N THR A 41 -18.54 -20.08 12.54
CA THR A 41 -17.08 -20.21 12.69
C THR A 41 -16.72 -20.61 14.11
N GLU A 42 -15.64 -21.36 14.28
CA GLU A 42 -15.14 -21.70 15.63
C GLU A 42 -14.87 -20.43 16.45
N TYR A 43 -14.23 -19.43 15.84
CA TYR A 43 -13.87 -18.18 16.51
C TYR A 43 -15.09 -17.38 16.99
N LEU A 44 -16.08 -17.09 16.13
CA LEU A 44 -17.22 -16.25 16.49
C LEU A 44 -18.21 -16.94 17.43
N ARG A 45 -18.38 -18.27 17.31
CA ARG A 45 -19.27 -19.04 18.20
C ARG A 45 -18.93 -18.90 19.68
N ARG A 46 -17.65 -18.64 20.00
CA ARG A 46 -17.19 -18.38 21.38
C ARG A 46 -17.83 -17.14 22.02
N PHE A 47 -18.32 -16.19 21.21
CA PHE A 47 -18.79 -14.89 21.68
C PHE A 47 -20.28 -14.63 21.38
N LEU A 48 -20.80 -15.11 20.23
CA LEU A 48 -22.14 -14.75 19.77
C LEU A 48 -23.13 -15.91 19.61
N GLN A 49 -22.69 -17.17 19.69
CA GLN A 49 -23.58 -18.34 19.58
C GLN A 49 -24.56 -18.26 18.38
N GLY A 50 -24.10 -17.77 17.23
CA GLY A 50 -24.88 -17.65 16.00
C GLY A 50 -25.68 -16.34 15.83
N SER A 51 -25.64 -15.42 16.80
CA SER A 51 -26.26 -14.10 16.68
C SER A 51 -25.50 -13.17 15.73
N SER A 52 -26.22 -12.37 14.95
CA SER A 52 -25.70 -11.26 14.14
C SER A 52 -26.03 -9.87 14.73
N ASP A 53 -26.47 -9.81 15.98
CA ASP A 53 -26.85 -8.56 16.65
C ASP A 53 -25.63 -7.69 16.96
N LYS A 54 -25.72 -6.41 16.56
CA LYS A 54 -24.63 -5.43 16.71
C LYS A 54 -24.31 -5.11 18.16
N GLU A 55 -25.32 -4.97 19.02
CA GLU A 55 -25.10 -4.63 20.43
C GLU A 55 -24.46 -5.82 21.17
N LEU A 56 -24.91 -7.04 20.87
CA LEU A 56 -24.30 -8.25 21.39
C LEU A 56 -22.86 -8.42 20.89
N PHE A 57 -22.59 -8.12 19.61
CA PHE A 57 -21.24 -8.06 19.05
C PHE A 57 -20.34 -7.13 19.85
N LYS A 58 -20.74 -5.87 20.03
CA LYS A 58 -19.96 -4.88 20.77
C LYS A 58 -19.72 -5.25 22.23
N LYS A 59 -20.69 -5.94 22.85
CA LYS A 59 -20.64 -6.37 24.25
C LYS A 59 -19.77 -7.61 24.46
N ASN A 60 -19.86 -8.61 23.58
CA ASN A 60 -19.28 -9.93 23.82
C ASN A 60 -17.96 -10.17 23.08
N VAL A 61 -17.76 -9.56 21.91
CA VAL A 61 -16.53 -9.74 21.13
C VAL A 61 -15.45 -8.78 21.65
N PRO A 62 -14.31 -9.28 22.14
CA PRO A 62 -13.25 -8.43 22.66
C PRO A 62 -12.53 -7.67 21.54
N VAL A 63 -11.92 -6.54 21.87
CA VAL A 63 -10.91 -5.91 21.02
C VAL A 63 -9.66 -6.79 21.02
N THR A 64 -9.09 -7.07 19.85
CA THR A 64 -8.00 -8.04 19.70
C THR A 64 -6.74 -7.46 19.07
N THR A 65 -5.58 -8.01 19.44
CA THR A 65 -4.31 -7.77 18.74
C THR A 65 -4.01 -8.90 17.75
N TYR A 66 -2.84 -8.86 17.12
CA TYR A 66 -2.41 -9.93 16.21
C TYR A 66 -2.16 -11.23 16.98
N GLU A 67 -1.59 -11.13 18.16
CA GLU A 67 -1.18 -12.24 19.01
C GLU A 67 -2.39 -13.07 19.46
N ASP A 68 -3.53 -12.42 19.72
CA ASP A 68 -4.79 -13.06 20.09
C ASP A 68 -5.38 -13.95 18.97
N VAL A 69 -5.21 -13.53 17.71
CA VAL A 69 -5.77 -14.23 16.54
C VAL A 69 -4.76 -15.12 15.83
N LYS A 70 -3.47 -14.96 16.13
CA LYS A 70 -2.36 -15.66 15.46
C LYS A 70 -2.54 -17.18 15.46
N LEU A 71 -2.98 -17.75 16.58
CA LEU A 71 -3.18 -19.21 16.69
C LEU A 71 -4.19 -19.73 15.67
N TYR A 72 -5.29 -19.01 15.45
CA TYR A 72 -6.31 -19.36 14.46
C TYR A 72 -5.78 -19.27 13.03
N ILE A 73 -5.01 -18.22 12.75
CA ILE A 73 -4.38 -18.01 11.44
C ILE A 73 -3.38 -19.13 11.14
N ASP A 74 -2.54 -19.49 12.12
CA ASP A 74 -1.54 -20.55 11.97
C ASP A 74 -2.20 -21.91 11.73
N ARG A 75 -3.32 -22.23 12.39
CA ARG A 75 -4.08 -23.47 12.18
C ARG A 75 -4.55 -23.60 10.72
N VAL A 76 -5.14 -22.56 10.16
CA VAL A 76 -5.57 -22.55 8.75
C VAL A 76 -4.37 -22.62 7.80
N ALA A 77 -3.28 -21.90 8.10
CA ALA A 77 -2.05 -21.98 7.32
C ALA A 77 -1.40 -23.38 7.35
N ASN A 78 -1.65 -24.15 8.41
CA ASN A 78 -1.16 -25.51 8.59
C ASN A 78 -2.10 -26.60 8.06
N GLY A 79 -3.25 -26.24 7.50
CA GLY A 79 -4.14 -27.15 6.79
C GLY A 79 -5.47 -27.43 7.49
N GLU A 80 -5.75 -26.79 8.62
CA GLU A 80 -7.11 -26.83 9.18
C GLU A 80 -8.11 -26.09 8.28
N PRO A 81 -9.40 -26.49 8.30
CA PRO A 81 -10.45 -25.82 7.55
C PRO A 81 -10.57 -24.31 7.86
N PHE A 82 -11.00 -23.54 6.87
CA PHE A 82 -11.08 -22.07 6.97
C PHE A 82 -12.14 -21.56 7.97
N ASP A 83 -13.16 -22.37 8.27
CA ASP A 83 -14.24 -22.09 9.22
C ASP A 83 -13.78 -22.01 10.68
N VAL A 84 -12.51 -22.31 10.94
CA VAL A 84 -11.81 -21.98 12.19
C VAL A 84 -11.89 -20.48 12.50
N ILE A 85 -11.78 -19.61 11.48
CA ILE A 85 -11.78 -18.14 11.67
C ILE A 85 -12.70 -17.38 10.70
N SER A 86 -13.01 -17.94 9.53
CA SER A 86 -13.70 -17.22 8.45
C SER A 86 -14.88 -18.02 7.90
N GLY A 87 -16.02 -17.38 7.66
CA GLY A 87 -17.18 -17.96 6.98
C GLY A 87 -17.01 -18.08 5.46
N LYS A 88 -15.96 -17.48 4.90
CA LYS A 88 -15.58 -17.56 3.49
C LYS A 88 -14.27 -18.32 3.33
N PRO A 89 -14.10 -19.12 2.26
CA PRO A 89 -12.84 -19.80 1.97
C PRO A 89 -11.65 -18.84 1.92
N ILE A 90 -10.60 -19.16 2.68
CA ILE A 90 -9.33 -18.43 2.61
C ILE A 90 -8.59 -18.88 1.36
N THR A 91 -8.24 -17.93 0.49
CA THR A 91 -7.58 -18.17 -0.80
C THR A 91 -6.09 -17.79 -0.79
N GLY A 92 -5.58 -17.32 0.34
CA GLY A 92 -4.18 -17.01 0.57
C GLY A 92 -3.98 -16.19 1.83
N PHE A 93 -2.74 -15.76 2.05
CA PHE A 93 -2.36 -14.92 3.16
C PHE A 93 -1.57 -13.69 2.71
N LEU A 94 -1.75 -12.60 3.43
CA LEU A 94 -1.04 -11.35 3.23
C LEU A 94 0.02 -11.17 4.30
N LEU A 95 1.27 -10.98 3.87
CA LEU A 95 2.40 -10.69 4.73
C LEU A 95 2.51 -9.17 4.92
N SER A 96 2.14 -8.71 6.10
CA SER A 96 2.26 -7.31 6.50
C SER A 96 3.73 -6.91 6.67
N SER A 97 4.02 -5.61 6.55
CA SER A 97 5.33 -5.06 6.87
C SER A 97 5.60 -5.02 8.38
N GLY A 98 4.53 -5.01 9.19
CA GLY A 98 4.65 -5.13 10.64
C GLY A 98 5.11 -6.54 11.06
N THR A 99 5.93 -6.61 12.10
CA THR A 99 6.49 -7.86 12.63
C THR A 99 5.88 -8.21 13.99
N SER A 100 5.90 -9.50 14.34
CA SER A 100 5.58 -10.05 15.65
C SER A 100 6.63 -11.13 15.95
N GLY A 101 7.43 -10.95 17.00
CA GLY A 101 8.54 -11.87 17.31
C GLY A 101 9.55 -12.01 16.15
N GLY A 102 9.86 -10.91 15.47
CA GLY A 102 10.80 -10.86 14.34
C GLY A 102 10.30 -11.44 13.01
N LYS A 103 9.06 -11.96 12.94
CA LYS A 103 8.43 -12.46 11.71
C LYS A 103 7.32 -11.53 11.24
N ARG A 104 7.16 -11.37 9.92
CA ARG A 104 6.07 -10.59 9.32
C ARG A 104 4.71 -11.16 9.76
N LYS A 105 3.80 -10.27 10.18
CA LYS A 105 2.42 -10.65 10.52
C LYS A 105 1.71 -11.18 9.28
N MET A 106 1.05 -12.31 9.41
CA MET A 106 0.35 -13.00 8.33
C MET A 106 -1.16 -12.86 8.53
N PHE A 107 -1.89 -12.35 7.54
CA PHE A 107 -3.33 -12.13 7.62
C PHE A 107 -4.08 -12.96 6.57
N PRO A 108 -5.21 -13.59 6.94
CA PRO A 108 -6.01 -14.35 6.00
C PRO A 108 -6.64 -13.45 4.94
N ARG A 109 -6.69 -13.93 3.70
CA ARG A 109 -7.29 -13.23 2.55
C ARG A 109 -8.26 -14.14 1.82
N ASN A 110 -9.38 -13.57 1.37
CA ASN A 110 -10.27 -14.18 0.39
C ASN A 110 -10.52 -13.23 -0.80
N ASN A 111 -11.35 -13.66 -1.75
CA ASN A 111 -11.61 -12.89 -2.98
C ASN A 111 -12.24 -11.52 -2.72
N LYS A 112 -12.98 -11.33 -1.61
CA LYS A 112 -13.54 -10.04 -1.21
C LYS A 112 -12.45 -8.97 -1.03
N TYR A 113 -11.27 -9.36 -0.55
CA TYR A 113 -10.14 -8.43 -0.43
C TYR A 113 -9.68 -7.90 -1.80
N LEU A 114 -9.60 -8.76 -2.82
CA LEU A 114 -9.20 -8.36 -4.18
C LEU A 114 -10.29 -7.52 -4.86
N GLU A 115 -11.56 -7.86 -4.65
CA GLU A 115 -12.69 -7.05 -5.12
C GLU A 115 -12.65 -5.64 -4.53
N ASN A 116 -12.42 -5.53 -3.21
CA ASN A 116 -12.29 -4.25 -2.52
C ASN A 116 -11.04 -3.47 -3.01
N LEU A 117 -9.94 -4.16 -3.34
CA LEU A 117 -8.77 -3.51 -3.97
C LEU A 117 -9.10 -2.98 -5.37
N LYS A 118 -9.75 -3.77 -6.22
CA LYS A 118 -10.21 -3.31 -7.54
C LYS A 118 -11.09 -2.06 -7.39
N PHE A 119 -12.01 -2.08 -6.43
CA PHE A 119 -12.89 -0.96 -6.12
C PHE A 119 -12.08 0.28 -5.74
N ILE A 120 -11.17 0.21 -4.75
CA ILE A 120 -10.43 1.38 -4.30
C ILE A 120 -9.52 1.97 -5.40
N TYR A 121 -8.88 1.12 -6.21
CA TYR A 121 -8.07 1.56 -7.34
C TYR A 121 -8.90 2.29 -8.41
N TYR A 122 -10.11 1.81 -8.68
CA TYR A 122 -11.00 2.46 -9.62
C TYR A 122 -11.46 3.83 -9.12
N TYR A 123 -12.04 3.92 -7.91
CA TYR A 123 -12.57 5.20 -7.43
C TYR A 123 -11.49 6.24 -7.17
N ARG A 124 -10.31 5.84 -6.67
CA ARG A 124 -9.20 6.81 -6.53
C ARG A 124 -8.76 7.36 -7.88
N SER A 125 -8.82 6.56 -8.95
CA SER A 125 -8.47 7.00 -10.29
C SER A 125 -9.52 7.95 -10.88
N LEU A 126 -10.81 7.72 -10.61
CA LEU A 126 -11.89 8.64 -10.97
C LEU A 126 -11.77 9.98 -10.25
N VAL A 127 -11.47 9.96 -8.95
CA VAL A 127 -11.24 11.19 -8.17
C VAL A 127 -10.09 11.99 -8.77
N ILE A 128 -8.99 11.35 -9.16
CA ILE A 128 -7.86 12.03 -9.81
C ILE A 128 -8.27 12.63 -11.16
N SER A 129 -8.98 11.89 -12.01
CA SER A 129 -9.39 12.39 -13.34
C SER A 129 -10.36 13.57 -13.28
N LYS A 130 -11.12 13.74 -12.18
CA LYS A 130 -11.95 14.94 -11.96
C LYS A 130 -11.13 16.21 -11.70
N HIS A 131 -9.86 16.08 -11.31
CA HIS A 131 -8.99 17.21 -10.96
C HIS A 131 -7.88 17.45 -11.98
N ILE A 132 -7.59 16.48 -12.85
CA ILE A 132 -6.48 16.53 -13.81
C ILE A 132 -6.97 15.98 -15.15
N ASP A 133 -7.09 16.87 -16.14
CA ASP A 133 -7.53 16.52 -17.48
C ASP A 133 -6.46 15.77 -18.28
N GLY A 134 -6.85 15.15 -19.39
CA GLY A 134 -5.94 14.64 -20.42
C GLY A 134 -5.05 13.48 -19.96
N LEU A 135 -5.54 12.65 -19.04
CA LEU A 135 -4.87 11.44 -18.57
C LEU A 135 -5.17 10.22 -19.47
N GLU A 136 -6.29 10.26 -20.19
CA GLU A 136 -6.86 9.13 -20.94
C GLU A 136 -5.97 8.59 -22.07
N HIS A 137 -5.13 9.46 -22.63
CA HIS A 137 -4.23 9.13 -23.75
C HIS A 137 -2.79 8.86 -23.32
N GLY A 138 -2.52 8.89 -22.01
CA GLY A 138 -1.19 8.70 -21.46
C GLY A 138 -0.98 7.33 -20.80
N LYS A 139 0.28 7.08 -20.44
CA LYS A 139 0.73 5.96 -19.63
C LYS A 139 1.27 6.45 -18.29
N GLY A 140 1.19 5.59 -17.28
CA GLY A 140 1.90 5.76 -16.03
C GLY A 140 3.26 5.08 -16.04
N MET A 141 4.33 5.81 -15.73
CA MET A 141 5.60 5.19 -15.34
C MET A 141 5.55 4.88 -13.84
N VAL A 142 5.11 3.67 -13.51
CA VAL A 142 4.92 3.25 -12.11
C VAL A 142 5.87 2.10 -11.76
N PHE A 143 6.70 2.31 -10.75
CA PHE A 143 7.64 1.32 -10.23
C PHE A 143 6.91 0.33 -9.30
N ASN A 144 6.38 -0.74 -9.89
CA ASN A 144 5.62 -1.78 -9.20
C ASN A 144 6.46 -3.05 -9.06
N PHE A 145 6.69 -3.48 -7.83
CA PHE A 145 7.54 -4.64 -7.56
C PHE A 145 6.75 -5.79 -6.97
N CYS A 146 7.04 -7.01 -7.43
CA CYS A 146 6.60 -8.25 -6.81
C CYS A 146 7.71 -8.79 -5.89
N THR A 147 7.33 -9.13 -4.67
CA THR A 147 8.22 -9.88 -3.75
C THR A 147 8.06 -11.39 -3.96
N PRO A 148 9.04 -12.20 -3.57
CA PRO A 148 8.87 -13.65 -3.51
C PRO A 148 7.63 -14.03 -2.70
N GLU A 149 6.94 -15.05 -3.20
CA GLU A 149 5.76 -15.65 -2.56
C GLU A 149 6.19 -16.92 -1.84
N HIS A 150 5.59 -17.17 -0.69
CA HIS A 150 5.80 -18.38 0.09
C HIS A 150 4.55 -19.26 0.01
N THR A 151 4.73 -20.57 -0.03
CA THR A 151 3.62 -21.51 0.10
C THR A 151 3.53 -21.96 1.54
N THR A 152 2.36 -21.80 2.16
CA THR A 152 2.08 -22.30 3.51
C THR A 152 1.96 -23.84 3.51
N PRO A 153 2.06 -24.52 4.66
CA PRO A 153 1.89 -25.97 4.72
C PRO A 153 0.53 -26.48 4.20
N SER A 154 -0.51 -25.65 4.24
CA SER A 154 -1.81 -25.94 3.63
C SER A 154 -1.84 -25.84 2.10
N GLY A 155 -0.74 -25.42 1.47
CA GLY A 155 -0.64 -25.18 0.03
C GLY A 155 -1.12 -23.79 -0.40
N LEU A 156 -1.58 -22.94 0.52
CA LEU A 156 -2.05 -21.59 0.20
C LEU A 156 -0.88 -20.61 0.03
N PRO A 157 -0.96 -19.67 -0.93
CA PRO A 157 0.08 -18.66 -1.14
C PRO A 157 0.08 -17.61 -0.03
N ALA A 158 1.27 -17.13 0.34
CA ALA A 158 1.51 -16.05 1.29
C ALA A 158 2.49 -15.03 0.69
N SER A 159 2.03 -13.79 0.49
CA SER A 159 2.84 -12.74 -0.14
C SER A 159 2.43 -11.34 0.33
N ALA A 160 3.19 -10.31 -0.04
CA ALA A 160 2.78 -8.92 0.22
C ALA A 160 1.48 -8.58 -0.54
N ALA A 161 0.69 -7.64 -0.02
CA ALA A 161 -0.60 -7.23 -0.61
C ALA A 161 -0.50 -6.83 -2.10
N THR A 162 0.55 -6.09 -2.47
CA THR A 162 0.80 -5.68 -3.85
C THR A 162 1.12 -6.87 -4.75
N THR A 163 2.01 -7.76 -4.31
CA THR A 163 2.34 -9.01 -5.02
C THR A 163 1.09 -9.87 -5.25
N SER A 164 0.28 -10.04 -4.21
CA SER A 164 -0.96 -10.81 -4.28
C SER A 164 -1.94 -10.21 -5.31
N PHE A 165 -2.02 -8.89 -5.36
CA PHE A 165 -2.84 -8.18 -6.36
C PHE A 165 -2.30 -8.34 -7.78
N PHE A 166 -1.01 -8.09 -8.02
CA PHE A 166 -0.41 -8.17 -9.37
C PHE A 166 -0.45 -9.57 -9.96
N LYS A 167 -0.32 -10.62 -9.12
CA LYS A 167 -0.46 -12.01 -9.58
C LYS A 167 -1.90 -12.45 -9.83
N SER A 168 -2.89 -11.68 -9.36
CA SER A 168 -4.30 -12.05 -9.45
C SER A 168 -4.87 -11.86 -10.85
N ASP A 169 -5.95 -12.59 -11.15
CA ASP A 169 -6.69 -12.45 -12.40
C ASP A 169 -7.35 -11.07 -12.56
N TYR A 170 -7.55 -10.34 -11.46
CA TYR A 170 -8.03 -8.95 -11.51
C TYR A 170 -7.03 -8.02 -12.18
N PHE A 171 -5.73 -8.21 -11.93
CA PHE A 171 -4.69 -7.43 -12.56
C PHE A 171 -4.44 -7.89 -14.00
N LYS A 172 -4.35 -9.20 -14.22
CA LYS A 172 -4.13 -9.77 -15.56
C LYS A 172 -5.25 -9.41 -16.54
N ASN A 173 -6.50 -9.44 -16.07
CA ASN A 173 -7.69 -9.11 -16.87
C ASN A 173 -8.24 -7.71 -16.55
N ARG A 174 -7.36 -6.78 -16.13
CA ARG A 174 -7.76 -5.40 -15.80
C ARG A 174 -8.36 -4.70 -17.03
N PRO A 175 -9.34 -3.80 -16.83
CA PRO A 175 -9.94 -3.08 -17.95
C PRO A 175 -8.91 -2.17 -18.63
N SER A 176 -9.09 -1.95 -19.93
CA SER A 176 -8.35 -0.93 -20.67
C SER A 176 -8.81 0.45 -20.22
N PHE A 177 -8.13 0.98 -19.20
CA PHE A 177 -8.40 2.27 -18.58
C PHE A 177 -7.06 2.93 -18.25
N TRP A 178 -6.98 4.26 -18.38
CA TRP A 178 -5.71 4.99 -18.33
C TRP A 178 -4.90 4.72 -17.06
N HIS A 179 -5.56 4.52 -15.91
CA HIS A 179 -4.91 4.25 -14.63
C HIS A 179 -4.13 2.93 -14.62
N TRP A 180 -4.56 1.97 -15.45
CA TRP A 180 -3.98 0.64 -15.62
C TRP A 180 -3.02 0.53 -16.81
N SER A 181 -2.87 1.61 -17.57
CA SER A 181 -1.95 1.73 -18.70
C SER A 181 -0.57 2.12 -18.17
N PHE A 182 0.36 1.16 -18.15
CA PHE A 182 1.72 1.37 -17.66
C PHE A 182 2.73 1.36 -18.81
N THR A 183 3.84 2.06 -18.64
CA THR A 183 4.99 1.91 -19.56
C THR A 183 5.62 0.53 -19.45
N SER A 184 5.54 -0.10 -18.29
CA SER A 184 6.17 -1.38 -18.03
C SER A 184 5.23 -2.55 -18.33
N PRO A 185 5.70 -3.58 -19.04
CA PRO A 185 4.96 -4.82 -19.23
C PRO A 185 4.64 -5.52 -17.91
N ASP A 186 3.62 -6.37 -17.93
CA ASP A 186 3.24 -7.19 -16.78
C ASP A 186 4.37 -8.12 -16.37
N GLU A 187 5.14 -8.65 -17.33
CA GLU A 187 6.31 -9.49 -17.08
C GLU A 187 7.38 -8.78 -16.26
N VAL A 188 7.58 -7.47 -16.49
CA VAL A 188 8.55 -6.66 -15.72
C VAL A 188 8.04 -6.43 -14.29
N ILE A 189 6.74 -6.21 -14.12
CA ILE A 189 6.09 -6.04 -12.80
C ILE A 189 6.15 -7.36 -11.99
N LEU A 190 5.98 -8.49 -12.68
CA LEU A 190 5.93 -9.83 -12.09
C LEU A 190 7.31 -10.46 -11.87
N CYS A 191 8.38 -9.84 -12.38
CA CYS A 191 9.75 -10.29 -12.20
C CYS A 191 10.11 -10.34 -10.70
N SER A 192 10.69 -11.46 -10.28
CA SER A 192 11.08 -11.70 -8.88
C SER A 192 12.41 -11.02 -8.51
N ASP A 193 13.26 -10.71 -9.49
CA ASP A 193 14.49 -9.95 -9.30
C ASP A 193 14.22 -8.45 -9.43
N ASN A 194 14.10 -7.80 -8.27
CA ASN A 194 13.81 -6.37 -8.19
C ASN A 194 14.89 -5.48 -8.86
N LYS A 195 16.14 -5.95 -8.99
CA LYS A 195 17.19 -5.19 -9.68
C LYS A 195 16.96 -5.21 -11.19
N GLN A 196 16.66 -6.38 -11.75
CA GLN A 196 16.31 -6.52 -13.17
C GLN A 196 15.01 -5.78 -13.48
N SER A 197 13.97 -5.99 -12.65
CA SER A 197 12.69 -5.30 -12.77
C SER A 197 12.86 -3.77 -12.76
N LEU A 198 13.62 -3.21 -11.81
CA LEU A 198 13.87 -1.76 -11.74
C LEU A 198 14.58 -1.22 -12.99
N TYR A 199 15.58 -1.94 -13.50
CA TYR A 199 16.27 -1.58 -14.73
C TYR A 199 15.31 -1.55 -15.92
N CYS A 200 14.52 -2.61 -16.08
CA CYS A 200 13.52 -2.74 -17.14
C CYS A 200 12.41 -1.68 -17.01
N HIS A 201 11.96 -1.35 -15.79
CA HIS A 201 11.01 -0.26 -15.54
C HIS A 201 11.53 1.08 -16.08
N LEU A 202 12.77 1.44 -15.74
CA LEU A 202 13.40 2.67 -16.19
C LEU A 202 13.58 2.69 -17.71
N LEU A 203 14.08 1.60 -18.30
CA LEU A 203 14.29 1.49 -19.73
C LEU A 203 12.96 1.65 -20.51
N CYS A 204 11.92 0.90 -20.13
CA CYS A 204 10.60 1.02 -20.76
C CYS A 204 10.00 2.42 -20.58
N GLY A 205 10.17 3.03 -19.41
CA GLY A 205 9.70 4.37 -19.12
C GLY A 205 10.39 5.45 -19.95
N ILE A 206 11.70 5.32 -20.19
CA ILE A 206 12.48 6.26 -20.99
C ILE A 206 12.15 6.11 -22.48
N VAL A 207 12.04 4.88 -22.98
CA VAL A 207 11.67 4.62 -24.39
C VAL A 207 10.29 5.19 -24.73
N GLN A 208 9.35 5.15 -23.79
CA GLN A 208 7.98 5.66 -23.96
C GLN A 208 7.77 7.03 -23.32
N ARG A 209 8.84 7.85 -23.19
CA ARG A 209 8.82 9.08 -22.39
C ARG A 209 7.72 10.07 -22.73
N ASP A 210 7.38 10.17 -24.01
CA ASP A 210 6.39 11.14 -24.52
C ASP A 210 4.94 10.69 -24.29
N GLU A 211 4.72 9.49 -23.76
CA GLU A 211 3.42 9.00 -23.32
C GLU A 211 3.21 9.15 -21.81
N VAL A 212 4.26 9.46 -21.04
CA VAL A 212 4.21 9.46 -19.57
C VAL A 212 3.46 10.68 -19.05
N VAL A 213 2.28 10.46 -18.46
CA VAL A 213 1.44 11.49 -17.83
C VAL A 213 1.46 11.45 -16.30
N LYS A 214 1.89 10.33 -15.73
CA LYS A 214 2.13 10.19 -14.29
C LYS A 214 3.39 9.37 -14.03
N VAL A 215 4.11 9.72 -12.99
CA VAL A 215 5.22 8.93 -12.44
C VAL A 215 4.83 8.49 -11.04
N GLY A 216 5.14 7.26 -10.64
CA GLY A 216 4.71 6.81 -9.32
C GLY A 216 5.39 5.56 -8.80
N ALA A 217 5.13 5.29 -7.54
CA ALA A 217 5.49 4.07 -6.83
C ALA A 217 4.58 3.95 -5.60
N ALA A 218 4.52 2.77 -4.96
CA ALA A 218 3.71 2.61 -3.75
C ALA A 218 4.09 3.62 -2.65
N PHE A 219 5.39 3.88 -2.45
CA PHE A 219 5.91 4.81 -1.46
C PHE A 219 6.97 5.73 -2.08
N VAL A 220 7.07 6.97 -1.57
CA VAL A 220 8.01 7.97 -2.12
C VAL A 220 9.46 7.48 -2.04
N SER A 221 9.81 6.72 -1.00
CA SER A 221 11.14 6.14 -0.83
C SER A 221 11.56 5.23 -2.00
N ILE A 222 10.61 4.49 -2.58
CA ILE A 222 10.83 3.63 -3.75
C ILE A 222 11.12 4.47 -4.99
N LEU A 223 10.37 5.56 -5.19
CA LEU A 223 10.58 6.46 -6.32
C LEU A 223 11.94 7.16 -6.22
N VAL A 224 12.32 7.67 -5.04
CA VAL A 224 13.65 8.25 -4.81
C VAL A 224 14.75 7.22 -5.09
N ARG A 225 14.56 5.96 -4.68
CA ARG A 225 15.49 4.87 -5.01
C ARG A 225 15.58 4.60 -6.51
N ALA A 226 14.47 4.68 -7.25
CA ALA A 226 14.48 4.50 -8.69
C ALA A 226 15.26 5.60 -9.41
N ILE A 227 15.08 6.87 -9.02
CA ILE A 227 15.82 8.00 -9.59
C ILE A 227 17.32 7.94 -9.23
N THR A 228 17.66 7.66 -7.96
CA THR A 228 19.07 7.49 -7.56
C THR A 228 19.74 6.25 -8.16
N PHE A 229 18.96 5.23 -8.54
CA PHE A 229 19.48 4.13 -9.34
C PHE A 229 19.76 4.59 -10.77
N LEU A 230 18.84 5.32 -11.40
CA LEU A 230 19.02 5.91 -12.74
C LEU A 230 20.29 6.76 -12.83
N GLU A 231 20.59 7.58 -11.82
CA GLU A 231 21.84 8.35 -11.73
C GLU A 231 23.11 7.50 -11.93
N LYS A 232 23.09 6.23 -11.51
CA LYS A 232 24.24 5.33 -11.60
C LYS A 232 24.31 4.58 -12.92
N ILE A 233 23.17 4.35 -13.58
CA ILE A 233 23.05 3.44 -14.71
C ILE A 233 22.63 4.11 -16.02
N TRP A 234 22.39 5.42 -16.05
CA TRP A 234 21.84 6.10 -17.23
C TRP A 234 22.70 5.90 -18.48
N LYS A 235 24.03 5.76 -18.34
CA LYS A 235 24.95 5.47 -19.46
C LYS A 235 24.66 4.12 -20.11
N GLU A 236 24.35 3.12 -19.29
CA GLU A 236 24.00 1.78 -19.75
C GLU A 236 22.63 1.80 -20.45
N ILE A 237 21.65 2.51 -19.87
CA ILE A 237 20.34 2.73 -20.50
C ILE A 237 20.50 3.40 -21.87
N CYS A 238 21.31 4.47 -21.98
CA CYS A 238 21.55 5.14 -23.25
C CYS A 238 22.22 4.20 -24.26
N THR A 239 23.14 3.33 -23.82
CA THR A 239 23.76 2.31 -24.67
C THR A 239 22.72 1.31 -25.20
N ASN A 240 21.83 0.81 -24.33
CA ASN A 240 20.77 -0.11 -24.73
C ASN A 240 19.81 0.52 -25.75
N ILE A 241 19.39 1.78 -25.52
CA ILE A 241 18.53 2.53 -26.46
C ILE A 241 19.24 2.76 -27.79
N ARG A 242 20.51 3.17 -27.74
CA ARG A 242 21.31 3.48 -28.95
C ARG A 242 21.45 2.28 -29.88
N TYR A 243 21.57 1.08 -29.33
CA TYR A 243 21.80 -0.14 -30.10
C TYR A 243 20.59 -1.06 -30.21
N GLY A 244 19.46 -0.74 -29.57
CA GLY A 244 18.27 -1.59 -29.56
C GLY A 244 18.52 -2.95 -28.89
N ARG A 245 19.43 -3.02 -27.92
CA ARG A 245 19.84 -4.29 -27.27
C ARG A 245 19.82 -4.16 -25.76
N LEU A 246 19.21 -5.14 -25.10
CA LEU A 246 19.19 -5.23 -23.65
C LEU A 246 20.55 -5.73 -23.12
N SER A 247 20.91 -5.28 -21.92
CA SER A 247 22.13 -5.73 -21.25
C SER A 247 22.12 -7.22 -20.90
N GLU A 248 23.26 -7.89 -21.06
CA GLU A 248 23.42 -9.34 -20.89
C GLU A 248 23.16 -9.85 -19.47
N TRP A 249 23.23 -8.97 -18.46
CA TRP A 249 22.94 -9.34 -17.08
C TRP A 249 21.45 -9.40 -16.76
N ILE A 250 20.58 -9.01 -17.69
CA ILE A 250 19.14 -9.28 -17.61
C ILE A 250 18.92 -10.72 -18.03
N THR A 251 18.76 -11.61 -17.06
CA THR A 251 18.66 -13.07 -17.26
C THR A 251 17.22 -13.57 -17.21
N ASP A 252 16.27 -12.77 -16.71
CA ASP A 252 14.86 -13.14 -16.69
C ASP A 252 14.28 -13.11 -18.12
N ILE A 253 13.94 -14.28 -18.65
CA ILE A 253 13.52 -14.46 -20.05
C ILE A 253 12.26 -13.65 -20.35
N SER A 254 11.29 -13.61 -19.42
CA SER A 254 10.05 -12.86 -19.61
C SER A 254 10.29 -11.34 -19.66
N CYS A 255 11.21 -10.83 -18.85
CA CYS A 255 11.68 -9.44 -18.96
C CYS A 255 12.39 -9.20 -20.30
N MET A 256 13.31 -10.09 -20.70
CA MET A 256 14.04 -9.95 -21.96
C MET A 256 13.08 -9.84 -23.15
N ASP A 257 12.13 -10.77 -23.27
CA ASP A 257 11.20 -10.83 -24.40
C ASP A 257 10.25 -9.63 -24.44
N SER A 258 9.73 -9.23 -23.28
CA SER A 258 8.76 -8.12 -23.18
C SER A 258 9.43 -6.76 -23.40
N VAL A 259 10.62 -6.54 -22.84
CA VAL A 259 11.37 -5.29 -22.95
C VAL A 259 11.96 -5.12 -24.34
N SER A 260 12.43 -6.20 -24.99
CA SER A 260 12.96 -6.13 -26.36
C SER A 260 11.90 -5.64 -27.36
N LYS A 261 10.63 -6.01 -27.16
CA LYS A 261 9.51 -5.52 -27.98
C LYS A 261 9.27 -4.01 -27.82
N ILE A 262 9.49 -3.47 -26.61
CA ILE A 262 9.35 -2.03 -26.34
C ILE A 262 10.57 -1.28 -26.85
N LEU A 263 11.77 -1.80 -26.60
CA LEU A 263 13.04 -1.18 -27.01
C LEU A 263 13.10 -1.04 -28.53
N GLY A 264 12.63 -2.05 -29.27
CA GLY A 264 12.50 -2.01 -30.72
C GLY A 264 13.84 -1.85 -31.43
N GLU A 265 13.84 -1.05 -32.49
CA GLU A 265 15.03 -0.76 -33.30
C GLU A 265 15.98 0.24 -32.63
N PRO A 266 17.27 0.27 -33.00
CA PRO A 266 18.25 1.25 -32.51
C PRO A 266 17.76 2.70 -32.61
N ASN A 267 17.81 3.45 -31.50
CA ASN A 267 17.36 4.85 -31.44
C ASN A 267 18.46 5.77 -30.88
N PRO A 268 19.46 6.17 -31.70
CA PRO A 268 20.56 7.03 -31.25
C PRO A 268 20.09 8.44 -30.86
N GLU A 269 19.06 8.98 -31.50
CA GLU A 269 18.54 10.33 -31.21
C GLU A 269 17.97 10.41 -29.80
N LEU A 270 17.17 9.41 -29.39
CA LEU A 270 16.68 9.32 -28.02
C LEU A 270 17.84 9.12 -27.04
N ALA A 271 18.81 8.26 -27.36
CA ALA A 271 19.97 8.04 -26.50
C ALA A 271 20.76 9.34 -26.25
N ASP A 272 21.01 10.14 -27.30
CA ASP A 272 21.69 11.44 -27.20
C ASP A 272 20.89 12.43 -26.34
N LEU A 273 19.57 12.46 -26.51
CA LEU A 273 18.68 13.32 -25.70
C LEU A 273 18.78 12.97 -24.21
N ILE A 274 18.65 11.68 -23.87
CA ILE A 274 18.70 11.23 -22.47
C ILE A 274 20.09 11.43 -21.87
N GLU A 275 21.14 11.21 -22.65
CA GLU A 275 22.52 11.48 -22.27
C GLU A 275 22.75 12.97 -21.97
N ASN A 276 22.21 13.87 -22.79
CA ASN A 276 22.30 15.31 -22.57
C ASN A 276 21.59 15.77 -21.29
N GLU A 277 20.44 15.18 -20.96
CA GLU A 277 19.69 15.50 -19.73
C GLU A 277 20.36 14.94 -18.46
N CYS A 278 20.92 13.73 -18.54
CA CYS A 278 21.56 13.05 -17.42
C CYS A 278 23.00 13.55 -17.15
N ASN A 279 23.69 14.09 -18.17
CA ASN A 279 25.04 14.68 -18.01
C ASN A 279 25.03 16.09 -17.41
N GLN A 280 23.85 16.70 -17.20
CA GLN A 280 23.77 18.00 -16.54
C GLN A 280 24.37 17.93 -15.13
N LYS A 281 25.00 19.03 -14.69
CA LYS A 281 25.60 19.11 -13.34
C LYS A 281 24.55 18.88 -12.25
N SER A 282 23.33 19.37 -12.47
CA SER A 282 22.23 19.27 -11.52
C SER A 282 21.13 18.36 -12.03
N TRP A 283 20.64 17.50 -11.14
CA TRP A 283 19.48 16.63 -11.36
C TRP A 283 18.16 17.27 -10.88
N GLU A 284 18.18 18.55 -10.52
CA GLU A 284 16.96 19.31 -10.19
C GLU A 284 15.96 19.26 -11.37
N GLY A 285 14.75 18.81 -11.10
CA GLY A 285 13.71 18.67 -12.10
C GLY A 285 13.96 17.59 -13.15
N ILE A 286 14.85 16.61 -12.89
CA ILE A 286 15.13 15.53 -13.84
C ILE A 286 13.86 14.78 -14.30
N ILE A 287 12.86 14.61 -13.43
CA ILE A 287 11.62 13.89 -13.78
C ILE A 287 10.89 14.61 -14.93
N PRO A 288 10.50 15.89 -14.84
CA PRO A 288 9.88 16.58 -15.96
C PRO A 288 10.83 16.81 -17.15
N ARG A 289 12.16 16.80 -16.99
CA ARG A 289 13.08 16.85 -18.14
C ARG A 289 13.06 15.54 -18.95
N LEU A 290 13.12 14.39 -18.27
CA LEU A 290 13.06 13.08 -18.90
C LEU A 290 11.66 12.72 -19.37
N TRP A 291 10.61 13.10 -18.63
CA TRP A 291 9.21 12.79 -18.90
C TRP A 291 8.35 14.07 -18.96
N PRO A 292 8.39 14.81 -20.08
CA PRO A 292 7.91 16.19 -20.16
C PRO A 292 6.39 16.36 -20.08
N LYS A 293 5.63 15.28 -20.29
CA LYS A 293 4.16 15.30 -20.17
C LYS A 293 3.67 14.89 -18.77
N THR A 294 4.57 14.63 -17.82
CA THR A 294 4.22 14.24 -16.46
C THR A 294 3.43 15.36 -15.78
N LYS A 295 2.22 15.05 -15.31
CA LYS A 295 1.33 16.00 -14.65
C LYS A 295 1.40 15.95 -13.14
N PHE A 296 1.71 14.78 -12.58
CA PHE A 296 1.78 14.57 -11.13
C PHE A 296 2.62 13.33 -10.79
N ILE A 297 3.00 13.25 -9.52
CA ILE A 297 3.59 12.07 -8.90
C ILE A 297 2.53 11.35 -8.07
N GLU A 298 2.28 10.06 -8.33
CA GLU A 298 1.38 9.22 -7.51
C GLU A 298 2.20 8.39 -6.52
N SER A 299 2.18 8.75 -5.23
CA SER A 299 2.89 7.98 -4.20
C SER A 299 2.44 8.31 -2.78
N ILE A 300 2.53 7.34 -1.87
CA ILE A 300 2.27 7.57 -0.44
C ILE A 300 3.41 8.39 0.16
N ALA A 301 3.06 9.59 0.61
CA ALA A 301 3.98 10.58 1.18
C ALA A 301 3.62 10.99 2.63
N THR A 302 2.65 10.31 3.24
CA THR A 302 2.19 10.58 4.61
C THR A 302 2.98 9.77 5.64
N GLY A 303 2.86 10.15 6.91
CA GLY A 303 3.59 9.51 8.01
C GLY A 303 5.10 9.65 7.84
N GLN A 304 5.84 8.56 8.07
CA GLN A 304 7.30 8.55 7.95
C GLN A 304 7.82 8.79 6.53
N MET A 305 6.99 8.61 5.50
CA MET A 305 7.40 8.86 4.11
C MET A 305 7.58 10.35 3.81
N ALA A 306 7.02 11.22 4.66
CA ALA A 306 7.14 12.67 4.52
C ALA A 306 8.60 13.16 4.52
N GLN A 307 9.51 12.42 5.15
CA GLN A 307 10.95 12.74 5.18
C GLN A 307 11.60 12.77 3.80
N HIS A 308 11.03 12.07 2.81
CA HIS A 308 11.55 12.01 1.44
C HIS A 308 10.95 13.09 0.52
N ILE A 309 9.97 13.87 0.98
CA ILE A 309 9.31 14.91 0.18
C ILE A 309 10.33 15.92 -0.37
N PRO A 310 11.27 16.48 0.41
CA PRO A 310 12.22 17.47 -0.11
C PRO A 310 13.08 16.92 -1.25
N THR A 311 13.56 15.68 -1.12
CA THR A 311 14.33 15.00 -2.18
C THR A 311 13.48 14.76 -3.43
N LEU A 312 12.21 14.37 -3.26
CA LEU A 312 11.32 14.20 -4.39
C LEU A 312 11.00 15.54 -5.07
N GLU A 313 10.75 16.62 -4.31
CA GLU A 313 10.50 17.96 -4.85
C GLU A 313 11.68 18.47 -5.67
N PHE A 314 12.92 18.19 -5.23
CA PHE A 314 14.13 18.47 -5.99
C PHE A 314 14.10 17.76 -7.36
N TYR A 315 13.88 16.45 -7.40
CA TYR A 315 13.86 15.71 -8.67
C TYR A 315 12.62 15.99 -9.54
N SER A 316 11.50 16.34 -8.93
CA SER A 316 10.22 16.52 -9.61
C SER A 316 9.95 17.96 -10.05
N ASN A 317 10.80 18.92 -9.65
CA ASN A 317 10.53 20.36 -9.80
C ASN A 317 9.14 20.73 -9.24
N LYS A 318 8.83 20.21 -8.04
CA LYS A 318 7.58 20.47 -7.31
C LYS A 318 6.30 20.10 -8.08
N LEU A 319 6.35 19.07 -8.94
CA LEU A 319 5.14 18.47 -9.50
C LEU A 319 4.18 18.06 -8.35
N PRO A 320 2.84 18.16 -8.56
CA PRO A 320 1.86 17.75 -7.57
C PRO A 320 2.12 16.32 -7.07
N LEU A 321 2.18 16.13 -5.75
CA LEU A 321 2.37 14.83 -5.11
C LEU A 321 1.04 14.31 -4.56
N ILE A 322 0.50 13.29 -5.20
CA ILE A 322 -0.82 12.73 -4.91
C ILE A 322 -0.65 11.44 -4.10
N SER A 323 -1.02 11.52 -2.82
CA SER A 323 -1.24 10.34 -1.99
C SER A 323 -2.70 9.91 -2.09
N SER A 324 -2.98 8.89 -2.91
CA SER A 324 -4.34 8.59 -3.38
C SER A 324 -5.21 7.75 -2.42
N SER A 325 -4.61 6.85 -1.63
CA SER A 325 -5.39 5.93 -0.78
C SER A 325 -4.63 5.48 0.47
N TYR A 326 -5.37 5.14 1.51
CA TYR A 326 -4.87 4.50 2.74
C TYR A 326 -5.39 3.06 2.82
N VAL A 327 -4.46 2.10 2.84
CA VAL A 327 -4.71 0.65 2.75
C VAL A 327 -3.71 -0.11 3.63
N SER A 328 -4.09 -1.32 4.04
CA SER A 328 -3.29 -2.22 4.87
C SER A 328 -3.40 -3.67 4.37
N SER A 329 -2.71 -4.61 5.01
CA SER A 329 -2.89 -6.05 4.70
C SER A 329 -4.17 -6.62 5.31
N GLU A 330 -4.73 -5.93 6.29
CA GLU A 330 -5.92 -6.29 7.04
C GLU A 330 -7.19 -5.86 6.29
N THR A 331 -7.17 -4.64 5.72
CA THR A 331 -8.27 -4.08 4.90
C THR A 331 -7.88 -2.83 4.13
N MET A 332 -8.80 -2.37 3.27
CA MET A 332 -8.78 -1.06 2.62
C MET A 332 -9.57 -0.09 3.49
N PHE A 333 -9.07 1.14 3.65
CA PHE A 333 -9.74 2.15 4.47
C PHE A 333 -10.40 3.24 3.64
N GLY A 334 -9.61 4.02 2.92
CA GLY A 334 -10.12 5.28 2.37
C GLY A 334 -9.33 5.86 1.22
N ILE A 335 -9.94 6.84 0.56
CA ILE A 335 -9.43 7.52 -0.63
C ILE A 335 -9.26 9.01 -0.29
N ASN A 336 -8.20 9.63 -0.81
CA ASN A 336 -8.05 11.08 -0.74
C ASN A 336 -8.98 11.76 -1.75
N MET A 337 -10.04 12.41 -1.25
CA MET A 337 -11.04 13.11 -2.06
C MET A 337 -10.56 14.47 -2.61
N ASN A 338 -9.44 14.99 -2.10
CA ASN A 338 -8.80 16.21 -2.58
C ASN A 338 -7.36 15.89 -3.02
N PRO A 339 -7.16 15.23 -4.17
CA PRO A 339 -5.88 14.64 -4.55
C PRO A 339 -4.76 15.68 -4.75
N LEU A 340 -5.10 16.95 -5.00
CA LEU A 340 -4.15 18.05 -5.21
C LEU A 340 -3.81 18.83 -3.93
N CYS A 341 -4.30 18.41 -2.76
CA CYS A 341 -3.90 19.02 -1.50
C CYS A 341 -2.39 18.86 -1.24
N LYS A 342 -1.84 19.72 -0.38
CA LYS A 342 -0.44 19.60 0.02
C LYS A 342 -0.24 18.32 0.83
N PRO A 343 0.95 17.69 0.80
CA PRO A 343 1.20 16.44 1.52
C PRO A 343 0.84 16.46 3.02
N GLN A 344 1.05 17.60 3.70
CA GLN A 344 0.70 17.78 5.11
C GLN A 344 -0.82 17.87 5.38
N ASP A 345 -1.61 18.20 4.37
CA ASP A 345 -3.05 18.40 4.44
C ASP A 345 -3.83 17.16 3.99
N VAL A 346 -3.13 16.08 3.62
CA VAL A 346 -3.74 14.84 3.14
C VAL A 346 -4.62 14.22 4.22
N SER A 347 -5.88 14.00 3.86
CA SER A 347 -6.86 13.25 4.63
C SER A 347 -7.57 12.25 3.73
N TYR A 348 -7.85 11.07 4.28
CA TYR A 348 -8.50 9.98 3.56
C TYR A 348 -9.96 9.85 4.03
N THR A 349 -10.90 9.97 3.10
CA THR A 349 -12.31 9.67 3.36
C THR A 349 -12.48 8.17 3.47
N PHE A 350 -12.90 7.69 4.64
CA PHE A 350 -13.06 6.27 4.89
C PHE A 350 -14.31 5.73 4.20
N MET A 351 -14.13 4.62 3.47
CA MET A 351 -15.17 3.98 2.68
C MET A 351 -15.91 2.94 3.52
N PRO A 352 -17.23 3.08 3.74
CA PRO A 352 -17.95 2.26 4.70
C PRO A 352 -18.25 0.83 4.22
N ASN A 353 -17.95 0.47 2.96
CA ASN A 353 -18.29 -0.82 2.37
C ASN A 353 -17.20 -1.89 2.49
N PHE A 354 -15.96 -1.53 2.83
CA PHE A 354 -14.85 -2.50 2.81
C PHE A 354 -14.83 -3.44 4.01
N SER A 355 -15.08 -2.90 5.20
CA SER A 355 -15.05 -3.59 6.49
C SER A 355 -15.87 -2.78 7.49
N TYR A 356 -16.30 -3.41 8.57
CA TYR A 356 -16.90 -2.68 9.68
C TYR A 356 -15.78 -2.07 10.53
N LEU A 357 -15.92 -0.77 10.83
CA LEU A 357 -14.88 0.07 11.42
C LEU A 357 -15.39 0.67 12.72
N GLU A 358 -14.67 0.37 13.80
CA GLU A 358 -14.82 1.03 15.09
C GLU A 358 -13.53 1.82 15.40
N PHE A 359 -13.59 2.71 16.38
CA PHE A 359 -12.50 3.62 16.71
C PHE A 359 -12.31 3.70 18.21
N LEU A 360 -11.13 3.31 18.68
CA LEU A 360 -10.73 3.45 20.07
C LEU A 360 -10.16 4.85 20.30
N LEU A 361 -10.76 5.61 21.22
CA LEU A 361 -10.31 6.96 21.54
C LEU A 361 -8.96 6.93 22.28
N VAL A 362 -7.97 7.67 21.78
CA VAL A 362 -6.58 7.66 22.32
C VAL A 362 -6.44 8.50 23.59
N ASP A 363 -7.16 9.63 23.67
CA ASP A 363 -7.02 10.63 24.74
C ASP A 363 -8.07 10.48 25.87
N ALA A 364 -8.66 9.29 26.01
CA ALA A 364 -9.77 9.05 26.96
C ALA A 364 -9.35 8.86 28.43
N GLY A 365 -8.05 8.93 28.74
CA GLY A 365 -7.50 8.56 30.05
C GLY A 365 -7.69 7.07 30.34
N ASP A 366 -8.18 6.71 31.53
CA ASP A 366 -8.38 5.31 31.94
C ASP A 366 -9.65 4.65 31.35
N LYS A 367 -10.47 5.39 30.60
CA LYS A 367 -11.71 4.86 30.01
C LYS A 367 -11.46 4.36 28.60
N VAL A 368 -11.76 3.07 28.37
CA VAL A 368 -11.81 2.51 27.01
C VAL A 368 -13.12 2.95 26.36
N GLU A 369 -13.05 3.98 25.52
CA GLU A 369 -14.20 4.46 24.71
C GLU A 369 -14.01 4.01 23.26
N VAL A 370 -14.93 3.16 22.78
CA VAL A 370 -14.98 2.69 21.39
C VAL A 370 -16.23 3.23 20.72
N VAL A 371 -16.06 3.90 19.59
CA VAL A 371 -17.16 4.54 18.83
C VAL A 371 -17.26 3.98 17.42
N ASP A 372 -18.44 4.06 16.81
CA ASP A 372 -18.64 3.71 15.39
C ASP A 372 -18.00 4.75 14.47
N LEU A 373 -17.79 4.38 13.20
CA LEU A 373 -17.33 5.29 12.14
C LEU A 373 -18.11 6.61 12.08
N VAL A 374 -19.42 6.60 12.31
CA VAL A 374 -20.26 7.80 12.24
C VAL A 374 -20.22 8.68 13.51
N ASP A 375 -19.69 8.14 14.60
CA ASP A 375 -19.72 8.80 15.92
C ASP A 375 -18.35 9.42 16.30
N VAL A 376 -17.37 9.35 15.40
CA VAL A 376 -16.07 9.99 15.59
C VAL A 376 -16.19 11.51 15.62
N LYS A 377 -15.36 12.16 16.43
CA LYS A 377 -15.43 13.62 16.67
C LYS A 377 -14.30 14.35 15.97
N LEU A 378 -14.62 15.48 15.34
CA LEU A 378 -13.66 16.34 14.66
C LEU A 378 -12.52 16.77 15.61
N GLY A 379 -11.27 16.61 15.16
CA GLY A 379 -10.07 16.97 15.91
C GLY A 379 -9.55 15.91 16.88
N TYR A 380 -10.34 14.87 17.18
CA TYR A 380 -9.96 13.79 18.10
C TYR A 380 -9.08 12.74 17.41
N HIS A 381 -8.29 12.03 18.23
CA HIS A 381 -7.38 10.97 17.80
C HIS A 381 -7.92 9.58 18.14
N TYR A 382 -7.88 8.68 17.17
CA TYR A 382 -8.40 7.33 17.32
C TYR A 382 -7.43 6.28 16.78
N GLU A 383 -7.47 5.10 17.39
CA GLU A 383 -6.91 3.87 16.83
C GLU A 383 -8.05 3.08 16.15
N PRO A 384 -7.96 2.79 14.84
CA PRO A 384 -9.01 2.07 14.14
C PRO A 384 -9.00 0.58 14.51
N LEU A 385 -10.19 0.04 14.69
CA LEU A 385 -10.47 -1.37 14.89
C LEU A 385 -11.21 -1.90 13.65
N VAL A 386 -10.77 -3.05 13.15
CA VAL A 386 -11.28 -3.63 11.91
C VAL A 386 -11.99 -4.95 12.17
N THR A 387 -13.19 -5.05 11.61
CA THR A 387 -13.93 -6.30 11.47
C THR A 387 -14.10 -6.59 9.97
N ASN A 388 -13.46 -7.64 9.46
CA ASN A 388 -13.36 -7.91 8.02
C ASN A 388 -13.99 -9.24 7.59
N HIS A 389 -14.08 -9.43 6.28
CA HIS A 389 -14.69 -10.63 5.68
C HIS A 389 -13.79 -11.87 5.71
N SER A 390 -12.57 -11.78 6.27
CA SER A 390 -11.59 -12.89 6.34
C SER A 390 -11.39 -13.38 7.78
N GLY A 391 -12.23 -12.96 8.72
CA GLY A 391 -12.28 -13.48 10.08
C GLY A 391 -11.59 -12.63 11.16
N LEU A 392 -11.05 -11.45 10.81
CA LEU A 392 -10.59 -10.51 11.83
C LEU A 392 -11.81 -9.80 12.43
N LEU A 393 -11.93 -9.82 13.77
CA LEU A 393 -13.03 -9.18 14.50
C LEU A 393 -12.46 -8.22 15.54
N ARG A 394 -12.91 -6.95 15.49
CA ARG A 394 -12.45 -5.85 16.36
C ARG A 394 -10.92 -5.79 16.51
N HIS A 395 -10.22 -6.04 15.40
CA HIS A 395 -8.78 -6.18 15.37
C HIS A 395 -8.11 -4.80 15.35
N LYS A 396 -7.17 -4.56 16.28
CA LYS A 396 -6.35 -3.36 16.34
C LYS A 396 -5.37 -3.30 15.18
N ILE A 397 -5.43 -2.21 14.43
CA ILE A 397 -4.47 -1.92 13.35
C ILE A 397 -3.15 -1.37 13.88
N GLY A 398 -3.21 -0.66 15.02
CA GLY A 398 -2.06 0.00 15.61
C GLY A 398 -1.73 1.36 15.00
N ASP A 399 -2.57 1.91 14.10
CA ASP A 399 -2.36 3.26 13.56
C ASP A 399 -3.13 4.31 14.37
N ILE A 400 -2.59 5.52 14.49
CA ILE A 400 -3.24 6.65 15.14
C ILE A 400 -3.67 7.65 14.07
N LEU A 401 -4.96 7.96 14.05
CA LEU A 401 -5.62 8.78 13.05
C LEU A 401 -6.29 9.97 13.70
N GLN A 402 -6.23 11.14 13.06
CA GLN A 402 -6.95 12.33 13.49
C GLN A 402 -8.15 12.58 12.57
N VAL A 403 -9.34 12.80 13.12
CA VAL A 403 -10.49 13.26 12.33
C VAL A 403 -10.27 14.71 11.91
N THR A 404 -10.29 14.99 10.62
CA THR A 404 -10.00 16.32 10.05
C THR A 404 -11.18 16.95 9.34
N GLY A 405 -12.22 16.19 9.04
CA GLY A 405 -13.39 16.66 8.32
C GLY A 405 -14.33 15.52 8.00
N PHE A 406 -15.34 15.81 7.20
CA PHE A 406 -16.33 14.85 6.72
C PHE A 406 -16.60 15.16 5.25
N TYR A 407 -16.66 14.13 4.41
CA TYR A 407 -17.20 14.20 3.06
C TYR A 407 -18.58 13.57 3.09
N ASN A 408 -19.63 14.37 2.88
CA ASN A 408 -21.00 14.00 3.25
C ASN A 408 -21.05 13.56 4.73
N SER A 409 -21.49 12.34 5.00
CA SER A 409 -21.52 11.74 6.34
C SER A 409 -20.25 10.92 6.65
N ALA A 410 -19.32 10.76 5.70
CA ALA A 410 -18.13 9.92 5.86
C ALA A 410 -16.97 10.71 6.46
N PRO A 411 -16.41 10.28 7.61
CA PRO A 411 -15.28 10.97 8.23
C PRO A 411 -14.01 10.88 7.37
N GLN A 412 -13.22 11.95 7.46
CA GLN A 412 -11.92 12.07 6.81
C GLN A 412 -10.81 12.05 7.85
N PHE A 413 -9.86 11.13 7.67
CA PHE A 413 -8.79 10.91 8.63
C PHE A 413 -7.43 11.29 8.07
N ARG A 414 -6.68 12.05 8.85
CA ARG A 414 -5.24 12.25 8.64
C ARG A 414 -4.48 11.17 9.39
N PHE A 415 -3.53 10.55 8.70
CA PHE A 415 -2.59 9.63 9.35
C PHE A 415 -1.62 10.43 10.22
N VAL A 416 -1.53 10.10 11.52
CA VAL A 416 -0.60 10.74 12.45
C VAL A 416 0.66 9.91 12.59
N ARG A 417 0.53 8.66 13.04
CA ARG A 417 1.66 7.74 13.27
C ARG A 417 1.17 6.31 13.41
N ARG A 418 2.10 5.36 13.34
CA ARG A 418 1.87 3.99 13.81
C ARG A 418 2.30 3.90 15.28
N GLY A 419 1.47 3.29 16.13
CA GLY A 419 1.73 3.01 17.52
C GLY A 419 2.98 2.14 17.69
N ASN A 420 3.77 2.41 18.74
CA ASN A 420 5.01 1.72 19.10
C ASN A 420 6.13 1.73 18.03
N LEU A 421 6.02 2.57 16.99
CA LEU A 421 7.05 2.74 15.96
C LEU A 421 8.13 3.72 16.43
N VAL A 422 9.40 3.31 16.30
CA VAL A 422 10.57 4.13 16.66
C VAL A 422 11.38 4.52 15.44
N LEU A 423 11.66 3.56 14.53
CA LEU A 423 12.42 3.81 13.29
C LEU A 423 11.77 3.13 12.08
N SER A 424 11.82 3.81 10.93
CA SER A 424 11.51 3.27 9.60
C SER A 424 12.23 4.09 8.53
N VAL A 425 13.00 3.45 7.66
CA VAL A 425 13.67 4.07 6.50
C VAL A 425 12.93 3.73 5.20
N HIS A 426 12.41 2.52 5.07
CA HIS A 426 11.63 2.09 3.92
C HIS A 426 10.25 1.52 4.29
N LEU A 427 10.18 0.20 4.50
CA LEU A 427 8.94 -0.51 4.81
C LEU A 427 9.03 -1.21 6.17
N GLU A 428 10.24 -1.45 6.63
CA GLU A 428 10.52 -2.03 7.93
C GLU A 428 10.02 -1.11 9.03
N ILE A 429 9.44 -1.74 10.05
CA ILE A 429 8.98 -1.11 11.26
C ILE A 429 9.87 -1.65 12.37
N THR A 430 10.69 -0.78 12.97
CA THR A 430 11.47 -1.11 14.16
C THR A 430 10.80 -0.46 15.35
N THR A 431 10.36 -1.31 16.29
CA THR A 431 9.75 -0.89 17.54
C THR A 431 10.79 -0.64 18.64
N ASP A 432 10.38 -0.06 19.76
CA ASP A 432 11.27 0.12 20.94
C ASP A 432 11.81 -1.22 21.43
N GLU A 433 10.97 -2.26 21.37
CA GLU A 433 11.34 -3.62 21.75
C GLU A 433 12.37 -4.22 20.79
N ASP A 434 12.20 -4.04 19.48
CA ASP A 434 13.18 -4.52 18.49
C ASP A 434 14.54 -3.85 18.68
N LEU A 435 14.54 -2.53 18.92
CA LEU A 435 15.75 -1.75 19.14
C LEU A 435 16.44 -2.17 20.45
N LEU A 436 15.68 -2.32 21.54
CA LEU A 436 16.19 -2.79 22.82
C LEU A 436 16.78 -4.20 22.71
N ASN A 437 16.11 -5.11 21.99
CA ASN A 437 16.59 -6.46 21.75
C ASN A 437 17.90 -6.46 20.94
N ALA A 438 17.99 -5.63 19.89
CA ALA A 438 19.21 -5.49 19.09
C ALA A 438 20.37 -4.94 19.93
N VAL A 439 20.13 -3.90 20.74
CA VAL A 439 21.12 -3.31 21.65
C VAL A 439 21.55 -4.32 22.72
N THR A 440 20.62 -5.11 23.26
CA THR A 440 20.92 -6.15 24.25
C THR A 440 21.83 -7.24 23.66
N HIS A 441 21.58 -7.67 22.43
CA HIS A 441 22.48 -8.59 21.73
C HIS A 441 23.85 -7.95 21.48
N ALA A 442 23.92 -6.69 21.01
CA ALA A 442 25.18 -5.98 20.83
C ALA A 442 25.97 -5.83 22.14
N LYS A 443 25.29 -5.65 23.28
CA LYS A 443 25.92 -5.57 24.60
C LYS A 443 26.73 -6.82 24.94
N THR A 444 26.27 -8.02 24.58
CA THR A 444 27.02 -9.27 24.81
C THR A 444 28.39 -9.28 24.11
N VAL A 445 28.50 -8.62 22.96
CA VAL A 445 29.77 -8.44 22.25
C VAL A 445 30.64 -7.41 22.95
N LEU A 446 30.06 -6.32 23.44
CA LEU A 446 30.79 -5.25 24.15
C LEU A 446 31.36 -5.72 25.50
N GLU A 447 30.65 -6.62 26.20
CA GLU A 447 31.09 -7.23 27.46
C GLU A 447 32.41 -8.00 27.29
N SER A 448 32.62 -8.65 26.14
CA SER A 448 33.90 -9.32 25.81
C SER A 448 35.08 -8.36 25.65
N SER A 449 34.79 -7.07 25.44
CA SER A 449 35.78 -6.00 25.24
C SER A 449 35.92 -5.07 26.45
N ASN A 450 35.37 -5.43 27.62
CA ASN A 450 35.38 -4.61 28.83
C ASN A 450 34.75 -3.21 28.66
N LEU A 451 33.83 -3.05 27.70
CA LEU A 451 33.10 -1.81 27.45
C LEU A 451 31.67 -1.93 27.99
N MET A 452 31.19 -0.90 28.69
CA MET A 452 29.83 -0.83 29.22
C MET A 452 29.01 0.19 28.43
N LEU A 453 27.91 -0.25 27.82
CA LEU A 453 26.92 0.65 27.24
C LEU A 453 26.10 1.28 28.38
N ILE A 454 26.20 2.60 28.54
CA ILE A 454 25.53 3.35 29.62
C ILE A 454 24.11 3.76 29.21
N ASP A 455 23.94 4.25 27.98
CA ASP A 455 22.65 4.69 27.44
C ASP A 455 22.69 4.62 25.90
N PHE A 456 21.53 4.65 25.25
CA PHE A 456 21.41 4.72 23.80
C PHE A 456 20.19 5.53 23.36
N THR A 457 20.32 6.15 22.18
CA THR A 457 19.20 6.73 21.44
C THR A 457 19.35 6.34 19.97
N SER A 458 18.32 6.58 19.17
CA SER A 458 18.36 6.29 17.75
C SER A 458 17.63 7.35 16.95
N TYR A 459 18.10 7.57 15.72
CA TYR A 459 17.42 8.39 14.74
C TYR A 459 17.64 7.77 13.36
N ALA A 460 16.67 7.90 12.47
CA ALA A 460 16.86 7.48 11.08
C ALA A 460 17.78 8.48 10.38
N CYS A 461 18.96 8.03 9.94
CA CYS A 461 19.89 8.84 9.16
C CYS A 461 19.82 8.45 7.69
N ILE A 462 19.17 9.29 6.88
CA ILE A 462 19.10 9.12 5.42
C ILE A 462 20.01 10.17 4.79
N VAL A 463 21.26 9.79 4.53
CA VAL A 463 22.19 10.64 3.77
C VAL A 463 22.05 10.30 2.29
N ILE A 464 21.20 11.04 1.58
CA ILE A 464 21.17 11.02 0.12
C ILE A 464 22.01 12.20 -0.35
N PHE A 465 23.18 11.89 -0.93
CA PHE A 465 23.95 12.89 -1.65
C PHE A 465 23.25 13.16 -2.98
N CYS A 466 22.37 14.16 -3.02
CA CYS A 466 21.93 14.72 -4.29
C CYS A 466 23.10 15.49 -4.90
N VAL A 467 23.44 15.18 -6.15
CA VAL A 467 24.38 16.00 -6.91
C VAL A 467 23.65 17.31 -7.23
N VAL A 468 23.97 18.37 -6.49
CA VAL A 468 23.43 19.73 -6.68
C VAL A 468 24.05 20.38 -7.91
#